data_AF-A0A815WW06-F1
#
_entry.id   AF-A0A815WW06-F1
#
_cell.length_a   1.000
_cell.length_b   1.000
_cell.length_c   1.000
_cell.angle_alpha   90.00
_cell.angle_beta   90.00
_cell.angle_gamma   90.00
#
_symmetry.space_group_name_H-M   'P 1'
#
loop_
_entity.id
_entity.type
_entity.pdbx_description
1 polymer ?
#
loop_
_entity_poly.entity_id
_entity_poly.type
_entity_poly.pdbx_seq_one_letter_code
_entity_poly.pdbx_strand_id
1 'polypeptide(L)'
;NELINNIAYNNETLALIIENRTNDKKRIEHRSTSTFDQLWSTTYNASYRLEYWMDRVCVLKYNEWLVIDYGNSRLFHVSKDGQVTANRSYKPRINNGILFGTNILVIKTLDNANCYRI
;
A
#
# COMPACT_ATOMS: atom_id res chain seq x y z
N ASN A 1 -4.51 18.58 6.81
CA ASN A 1 -4.12 18.50 5.38
C ASN A 1 -4.03 17.05 4.96
N GLU A 2 -4.82 16.65 3.96
CA GLU A 2 -4.84 15.28 3.44
C GLU A 2 -4.42 15.25 1.97
N LEU A 3 -3.75 14.18 1.57
CA LEU A 3 -3.27 13.99 0.20
C LEU A 3 -3.31 12.52 -0.20
N ILE A 4 -3.65 12.26 -1.47
CA ILE A 4 -3.61 10.91 -2.03
C ILE A 4 -2.17 10.64 -2.49
N ASN A 5 -1.50 9.70 -1.82
CA ASN A 5 -0.14 9.28 -2.12
C ASN A 5 -0.09 8.19 -3.21
N ASN A 6 -1.13 7.36 -3.30
CA ASN A 6 -1.17 6.28 -4.28
C ASN A 6 -2.60 5.86 -4.59
N ILE A 7 -2.79 5.31 -5.80
CA ILE A 7 -4.06 4.84 -6.31
C ILE A 7 -3.84 3.53 -7.08
N ALA A 8 -4.71 2.56 -6.85
CA ALA A 8 -4.82 1.36 -7.65
C ALA A 8 -6.29 1.10 -8.00
N TYR A 9 -6.55 0.74 -9.25
CA TYR A 9 -7.87 0.38 -9.74
C TYR A 9 -8.00 -1.13 -9.86
N ASN A 10 -9.15 -1.68 -9.46
CA ASN A 10 -9.50 -3.08 -9.66
C ASN A 10 -11.02 -3.25 -9.65
N ASN A 11 -11.60 -3.90 -10.67
CA ASN A 11 -13.01 -4.29 -10.71
C ASN A 11 -13.97 -3.21 -10.20
N GLU A 12 -13.98 -2.03 -10.85
CA GLU A 12 -14.88 -0.90 -10.50
C GLU A 12 -14.68 -0.31 -9.09
N THR A 13 -13.51 -0.54 -8.50
CA THR A 13 -13.13 0.00 -7.21
C THR A 13 -11.73 0.60 -7.24
N LEU A 14 -11.50 1.56 -6.35
CA LEU A 14 -10.21 2.21 -6.13
C LEU A 14 -9.71 1.85 -4.73
N ALA A 15 -8.44 1.45 -4.63
CA ALA A 15 -7.70 1.53 -3.38
C ALA A 15 -6.85 2.80 -3.39
N LEU A 16 -7.01 3.63 -2.36
CA LEU A 16 -6.33 4.91 -2.18
C LEU A 16 -5.47 4.85 -0.93
N ILE A 17 -4.20 5.23 -1.03
CA ILE A 17 -3.40 5.56 0.15
C ILE A 17 -3.52 7.05 0.39
N ILE A 18 -4.13 7.42 1.51
CA ILE A 18 -4.32 8.81 1.91
C ILE A 18 -3.44 9.09 3.13
N GLU A 19 -2.66 10.16 3.05
CA GLU A 19 -1.80 10.64 4.11
C GLU A 19 -2.40 11.88 4.77
N ASN A 20 -2.42 11.88 6.09
CA ASN A 20 -2.75 13.03 6.91
C ASN A 20 -1.49 13.48 7.67
N ARG A 21 -0.85 14.53 7.14
CA ARG A 21 0.40 15.09 7.69
C ARG A 21 0.23 15.83 9.01
N THR A 22 -1.01 16.09 9.43
CA THR A 22 -1.29 16.85 10.65
C THR A 22 -1.23 15.96 11.90
N ASN A 23 -1.57 14.68 11.77
CA ASN A 23 -1.69 13.74 12.90
C ASN A 23 -0.84 12.49 12.74
N ASP A 24 0.08 12.52 11.79
CA ASP A 24 0.96 11.43 11.46
C ASP A 24 0.30 10.08 11.13
N LYS A 25 -0.89 10.12 10.51
CA LYS A 25 -1.61 8.91 10.10
C LYS A 25 -1.66 8.77 8.59
N LYS A 26 -1.61 7.52 8.15
CA LYS A 26 -1.99 7.11 6.80
C LYS A 26 -3.19 6.20 6.89
N ARG A 27 -4.01 6.20 5.85
CA ARG A 27 -5.10 5.25 5.72
C ARG A 27 -5.16 4.72 4.31
N ILE A 28 -5.60 3.48 4.20
CA ILE A 28 -6.03 2.90 2.93
C ILE A 28 -7.54 2.99 2.91
N GLU A 29 -8.09 3.62 1.88
CA GLU A 29 -9.51 3.61 1.61
C GLU A 29 -9.79 2.76 0.38
N HIS A 30 -10.87 2.01 0.42
CA HIS A 30 -11.43 1.33 -0.74
C HIS A 30 -12.75 1.99 -1.11
N ARG A 31 -12.85 2.44 -2.35
CA ARG A 31 -14.00 3.22 -2.82
C ARG A 31 -14.60 2.64 -4.09
N SER A 32 -15.91 2.77 -4.23
CA SER A 32 -16.61 2.54 -5.49
C SER A 32 -16.15 3.55 -6.55
N THR A 33 -15.92 3.15 -7.79
CA THR A 33 -15.59 4.11 -8.85
C THR A 33 -16.81 4.83 -9.41
N SER A 34 -18.00 4.26 -9.25
CA SER A 34 -19.25 4.82 -9.79
C SER A 34 -19.87 5.85 -8.86
N THR A 35 -19.85 5.61 -7.55
CA THR A 35 -20.44 6.50 -6.53
C THR A 35 -19.39 7.25 -5.70
N PHE A 36 -18.13 6.80 -5.74
CA PHE A 36 -17.06 7.26 -4.85
C PHE A 36 -17.32 7.03 -3.35
N ASP A 37 -18.33 6.22 -3.02
CA ASP A 37 -18.61 5.81 -1.65
C ASP A 37 -17.45 4.99 -1.08
N GLN A 38 -17.14 5.24 0.19
CA GLN A 38 -16.16 4.46 0.94
C GLN A 38 -16.76 3.11 1.32
N LEU A 39 -16.21 2.04 0.76
CA LEU A 39 -16.57 0.65 1.07
C LEU A 39 -15.94 0.22 2.39
N TRP A 40 -14.64 0.53 2.57
CA TRP A 40 -13.95 0.37 3.85
C TRP A 40 -12.76 1.31 3.97
N SER A 41 -12.23 1.46 5.19
CA SER A 41 -11.04 2.24 5.49
C SER A 41 -10.25 1.62 6.62
N THR A 42 -8.93 1.58 6.47
CA THR A 42 -8.00 1.06 7.47
C THR A 42 -6.88 2.06 7.70
N THR A 43 -6.72 2.47 8.96
CA THR A 43 -5.74 3.49 9.37
C THR A 43 -4.52 2.85 10.02
N TYR A 44 -3.34 3.40 9.74
CA TYR A 44 -2.08 3.00 10.36
C TYR A 44 -1.19 4.21 10.64
N ASN A 45 -0.31 4.07 11.64
CA ASN A 45 0.64 5.11 11.98
C ASN A 45 1.68 5.27 10.87
N ALA A 46 1.89 6.48 10.39
CA ALA A 46 2.92 6.79 9.41
C ALA A 46 4.23 7.15 10.14
N SER A 47 5.36 6.87 9.49
CA SER A 47 6.64 7.41 9.91
C SER A 47 7.16 8.32 8.80
N TYR A 48 7.22 9.62 9.07
CA TYR A 48 7.63 10.65 8.11
C TYR A 48 9.15 10.77 7.99
N ARG A 49 9.88 9.69 8.26
CA ARG A 49 11.34 9.77 8.34
C ARG A 49 11.95 10.31 7.05
N LEU A 50 11.31 10.15 5.89
CA LEU A 50 11.90 10.49 4.59
C LEU A 50 10.84 11.00 3.58
N GLU A 51 11.02 12.25 3.13
CA GLU A 51 10.07 13.05 2.34
C GLU A 51 9.83 12.57 0.89
N TYR A 52 10.64 11.63 0.38
CA TYR A 52 10.69 11.31 -1.06
C TYR A 52 10.13 9.92 -1.44
N TRP A 53 9.53 9.19 -0.51
CA TRP A 53 9.23 7.77 -0.71
C TRP A 53 7.73 7.56 -0.65
N MET A 54 7.16 7.23 -1.81
CA MET A 54 5.71 7.06 -1.99
C MET A 54 5.32 5.62 -1.68
N ASP A 55 4.46 5.44 -0.67
CA ASP A 55 3.80 4.16 -0.41
C ASP A 55 3.12 3.61 -1.66
N ARG A 56 3.09 2.29 -1.78
CA ARG A 56 2.47 1.61 -2.92
C ARG A 56 1.31 0.77 -2.42
N VAL A 57 0.21 0.81 -3.16
CA VAL A 57 -0.85 -0.19 -3.04
C VAL A 57 -0.88 -1.01 -4.33
N CYS A 58 -0.95 -2.32 -4.21
CA CYS A 58 -1.00 -3.25 -5.32
C CYS A 58 -2.20 -4.17 -5.16
N VAL A 59 -2.86 -4.46 -6.28
CA VAL A 59 -3.97 -5.41 -6.36
C VAL A 59 -3.41 -6.82 -6.29
N LEU A 60 -3.92 -7.64 -5.39
CA LEU A 60 -3.68 -9.09 -5.36
C LEU A 60 -4.88 -9.85 -5.91
N LYS A 61 -4.78 -11.18 -5.96
CA LYS A 61 -5.93 -12.04 -6.29
C LYS A 61 -7.05 -11.85 -5.28
N TYR A 62 -8.28 -12.19 -5.69
CA TYR A 62 -9.47 -12.17 -4.83
C TYR A 62 -9.82 -10.82 -4.21
N ASN A 63 -9.49 -9.71 -4.91
CA ASN A 63 -9.71 -8.33 -4.45
C ASN A 63 -9.01 -8.00 -3.12
N GLU A 64 -7.91 -8.67 -2.85
CA GLU A 64 -7.02 -8.34 -1.74
C GLU A 64 -5.95 -7.34 -2.18
N TRP A 65 -5.24 -6.77 -1.21
CA TRP A 65 -4.32 -5.68 -1.45
C TRP A 65 -3.01 -5.89 -0.71
N LEU A 66 -1.91 -5.60 -1.39
CA LEU A 66 -0.59 -5.49 -0.80
C LEU A 66 -0.26 -4.00 -0.65
N VAL A 67 0.09 -3.57 0.55
CA VAL A 67 0.54 -2.20 0.80
C VAL A 67 1.98 -2.20 1.25
N ILE A 68 2.79 -1.37 0.60
CA ILE A 68 4.22 -1.19 0.88
C ILE A 68 4.37 0.16 1.56
N ASP A 69 4.61 0.14 2.87
CA ASP A 69 4.84 1.32 3.71
C ASP A 69 6.34 1.54 3.86
N TYR A 70 6.85 2.49 3.07
CA TYR A 70 8.28 2.80 3.04
C TYR A 70 8.77 3.48 4.30
N GLY A 71 7.91 4.31 4.90
CA GLY A 71 8.25 5.08 6.10
C GLY A 71 8.59 4.16 7.26
N ASN A 72 7.80 3.10 7.45
CA ASN A 72 7.98 2.14 8.52
C ASN A 72 8.72 0.86 8.11
N SER A 73 9.13 0.74 6.85
CA SER A 73 9.76 -0.46 6.30
C SER A 73 8.94 -1.74 6.56
N ARG A 74 7.67 -1.71 6.16
CA ARG A 74 6.76 -2.85 6.33
C ARG A 74 5.84 -3.08 5.14
N LEU A 75 5.40 -4.33 5.01
CA LEU A 75 4.40 -4.80 4.06
C LEU A 75 3.13 -5.16 4.82
N PHE A 76 1.99 -4.76 4.28
CA PHE A 76 0.67 -5.14 4.77
C PHE A 76 -0.04 -5.99 3.72
N HIS A 77 -0.64 -7.08 4.17
CA HIS A 77 -1.70 -7.75 3.43
C HIS A 77 -3.03 -7.25 3.99
N VAL A 78 -3.86 -6.72 3.11
CA VAL A 78 -5.20 -6.23 3.43
C VAL A 78 -6.19 -7.08 2.66
N SER A 79 -7.09 -7.74 3.40
CA SER A 79 -8.17 -8.54 2.82
C SER A 79 -9.14 -7.67 2.02
N LYS A 80 -10.01 -8.33 1.23
CA LYS A 80 -11.09 -7.67 0.48
C LYS A 80 -12.03 -6.80 1.34
N ASP A 81 -12.15 -7.12 2.63
CA ASP A 81 -13.03 -6.45 3.59
C ASP A 81 -12.28 -5.39 4.43
N GLY A 82 -11.04 -5.05 4.04
CA GLY A 82 -10.23 -4.01 4.67
C GLY A 82 -9.43 -4.44 5.89
N GLN A 83 -9.56 -5.69 6.35
CA GLN A 83 -8.81 -6.17 7.51
C GLN A 83 -7.35 -6.45 7.17
N VAL A 84 -6.43 -5.98 8.02
CA VAL A 84 -5.00 -6.32 7.91
C VAL A 84 -4.79 -7.75 8.39
N THR A 85 -4.55 -8.67 7.46
CA THR A 85 -4.37 -10.10 7.73
C THR A 85 -2.92 -10.47 8.01
N ALA A 86 -1.97 -9.71 7.46
CA ALA A 86 -0.56 -9.88 7.75
C ALA A 86 0.19 -8.55 7.75
N ASN A 87 1.18 -8.46 8.62
CA ASN A 87 2.13 -7.36 8.70
C ASN A 87 3.53 -7.93 8.84
N ARG A 88 4.44 -7.49 7.96
CA ARG A 88 5.83 -7.95 7.91
C ARG A 88 6.76 -6.77 7.76
N SER A 89 7.64 -6.58 8.74
CA SER A 89 8.77 -5.66 8.59
C SER A 89 9.80 -6.25 7.63
N TYR A 90 10.50 -5.38 6.91
CA TYR A 90 11.60 -5.78 6.04
C TYR A 90 12.89 -5.01 6.35
N LYS A 91 14.01 -5.70 6.15
CA LYS A 91 15.36 -5.14 6.11
C LYS A 91 16.15 -5.90 5.01
N PRO A 92 17.00 -5.23 4.22
CA PRO A 92 17.31 -3.80 4.24
C PRO A 92 16.14 -2.95 3.72
N ARG A 93 16.28 -1.63 3.80
CA ARG A 93 15.25 -0.69 3.35
C ARG A 93 15.00 -0.85 1.85
N ILE A 94 13.73 -0.97 1.48
CA ILE A 94 13.26 -1.09 0.09
C ILE A 94 13.15 0.30 -0.52
N ASN A 95 13.82 0.53 -1.66
CA ASN A 95 13.75 1.75 -2.48
C ASN A 95 12.49 1.84 -3.32
N ASN A 96 12.04 0.71 -3.84
CA ASN A 96 10.79 0.63 -4.58
C ASN A 96 10.25 -0.81 -4.54
N GLY A 97 8.95 -0.97 -4.67
CA GLY A 97 8.26 -2.23 -4.69
C GLY A 97 7.09 -2.15 -5.64
N ILE A 98 6.94 -3.14 -6.52
CA ILE A 98 5.84 -3.20 -7.47
C ILE A 98 5.46 -4.66 -7.72
N LEU A 99 4.18 -4.88 -7.98
CA LEU A 99 3.72 -6.15 -8.51
C LEU A 99 3.98 -6.21 -10.02
N PHE A 100 4.71 -7.23 -10.45
CA PHE A 100 4.87 -7.59 -11.85
C PHE A 100 3.94 -8.77 -12.17
N GLY A 101 2.98 -8.56 -13.09
CA GLY A 101 1.93 -9.52 -13.34
C GLY A 101 1.01 -9.70 -12.12
N THR A 102 0.58 -10.93 -11.85
CA THR A 102 -0.40 -11.23 -10.79
C THR A 102 0.19 -11.92 -9.56
N ASN A 103 1.49 -12.21 -9.56
CA ASN A 103 2.09 -13.08 -8.55
C ASN A 103 3.61 -12.90 -8.35
N ILE A 104 4.22 -11.85 -8.91
CA ILE A 104 5.64 -11.55 -8.69
C ILE A 104 5.74 -10.18 -8.03
N LEU A 105 6.23 -10.14 -6.80
CA LEU A 105 6.60 -8.91 -6.13
C LEU A 105 8.07 -8.60 -6.43
N VAL A 106 8.30 -7.49 -7.14
CA VAL A 106 9.64 -6.97 -7.41
C VAL A 106 9.97 -5.94 -6.34
N ILE A 107 11.03 -6.18 -5.58
CA ILE A 107 11.53 -5.30 -4.53
C ILE A 107 12.92 -4.80 -4.94
N LYS A 108 13.03 -3.50 -5.15
CA LYS A 108 14.31 -2.80 -5.36
C LYS A 108 14.84 -2.30 -4.02
N THR A 109 16.06 -2.64 -3.68
CA THR A 109 16.83 -2.07 -2.57
C THR A 109 17.85 -1.05 -3.12
N LEU A 110 18.78 -0.58 -2.29
CA LEU A 110 19.92 0.23 -2.74
C LEU A 110 20.82 -0.57 -3.69
N ASP A 111 21.09 -1.83 -3.36
CA ASP A 111 22.15 -2.61 -4.00
C ASP A 111 21.62 -3.56 -5.07
N ASN A 112 20.35 -3.98 -4.99
CA ASN A 112 19.80 -5.04 -5.84
C ASN A 112 18.29 -4.90 -6.11
N ALA A 113 17.80 -5.70 -7.05
CA ALA A 113 16.38 -5.96 -7.24
C ALA A 113 16.13 -7.46 -7.05
N ASN A 114 15.19 -7.79 -6.16
CA ASN A 114 14.80 -9.16 -5.85
C ASN A 114 13.37 -9.39 -6.29
N CYS A 115 13.11 -10.57 -6.83
CA CYS A 115 11.77 -11.00 -7.26
C CYS A 115 11.29 -12.12 -6.34
N TYR A 116 10.10 -11.94 -5.76
CA TYR A 116 9.47 -12.92 -4.90
C TYR A 116 8.17 -13.38 -5.53
N ARG A 117 7.92 -14.69 -5.54
CA ARG A 117 6.63 -15.24 -5.93
C ARG A 117 5.67 -15.13 -4.75
N ILE A 118 4.50 -14.54 -4.97
CA ILE A 118 3.45 -14.35 -3.96
C ILE A 118 2.10 -14.91 -4.42
#